data_AF-A0A554VNH0-F1
#
_entry.id   AF-A0A554VNH0-F1
#
_cell.length_a   1.000
_cell.length_b   1.000
_cell.length_c   1.000
_cell.angle_alpha   90.00
_cell.angle_beta   90.00
_cell.angle_gamma   90.00
#
_symmetry.space_group_name_H-M   'P 1'
#
loop_
_entity.id
_entity.type
_entity.pdbx_description
1 polymer ?
#
loop_
_entity_poly.entity_id
_entity_poly.type
_entity_poly.pdbx_seq_one_letter_code
_entity_poly.pdbx_strand_id
1 'polypeptide(L)'
;MSMSEITHKKSRWYRNWKWILPTTAILTFIFIFFIMTGDAIFRYGSVYVQPSLVNNAIEIAKENDLVIEKLGELSPHDFFRLLEGEVQYLDHNNGIAITVGIRSINGKKAKLDIIAYQNGQDWEYQKITIRIKKPIKETIKILER
;
A
#
# COMPACT_ATOMS: atom_id res chain seq x y z
N MET A 1 -72.97 11.20 14.97
CA MET A 1 -72.15 12.38 15.31
C MET A 1 -71.17 11.99 16.38
N SER A 2 -69.91 11.71 16.02
CA SER A 2 -68.77 11.78 16.94
C SER A 2 -67.50 11.91 16.11
N MET A 3 -66.93 13.10 16.18
CA MET A 3 -65.73 13.57 15.50
C MET A 3 -64.55 12.66 15.82
N SER A 4 -63.98 11.99 14.80
CA SER A 4 -62.73 11.24 14.97
C SER A 4 -61.60 12.24 15.22
N GLU A 5 -61.09 12.20 16.45
CA GLU A 5 -60.00 13.03 16.96
C GLU A 5 -58.71 12.75 16.17
N ILE A 6 -58.40 13.63 15.22
CA ILE A 6 -57.17 13.56 14.42
C ILE A 6 -56.05 14.11 15.30
N THR A 7 -55.51 13.27 16.20
CA THR A 7 -54.32 13.64 16.97
C THR A 7 -53.16 13.84 16.00
N HIS A 8 -52.83 15.09 15.71
CA HIS A 8 -51.65 15.49 14.94
C HIS A 8 -50.40 14.97 15.68
N LYS A 9 -49.94 13.77 15.31
CA LYS A 9 -48.71 13.16 15.81
C LYS A 9 -47.55 14.03 15.34
N LYS A 10 -47.19 15.05 16.11
CA LYS A 10 -46.08 15.97 15.81
C LYS A 10 -44.83 15.14 15.56
N SER A 11 -44.42 15.08 14.29
CA SER A 11 -43.34 14.22 13.83
C SER A 11 -42.07 14.52 14.61
N ARG A 12 -41.40 13.48 15.13
CA ARG A 12 -40.10 13.59 15.84
C ARG A 12 -39.04 14.31 14.98
N TRP A 13 -39.25 14.41 13.67
CA TRP A 13 -38.46 15.18 12.73
C TRP A 13 -38.35 16.68 13.05
N TYR A 14 -39.43 17.35 13.42
CA TYR A 14 -39.40 18.82 13.61
C TYR A 14 -38.60 19.22 14.86
N ARG A 15 -38.58 18.36 15.88
CA ARG A 15 -37.86 18.60 17.14
C ARG A 15 -36.35 18.40 16.99
N ASN A 16 -35.95 17.50 16.11
CA ASN A 16 -34.55 17.11 15.93
C ASN A 16 -33.89 17.85 14.75
N TRP A 17 -34.65 18.62 13.96
CA TRP A 17 -34.14 19.35 12.78
C TRP A 17 -32.95 20.26 13.09
N LYS A 18 -32.95 20.91 14.27
CA LYS A 18 -31.85 21.77 14.74
C LYS A 18 -30.53 21.02 14.93
N TRP A 19 -30.60 19.72 15.20
CA TRP A 19 -29.44 18.84 15.36
C TRP A 19 -29.12 18.08 14.07
N ILE A 20 -30.12 17.71 13.28
CA ILE A 20 -29.92 17.03 12.00
C ILE A 20 -29.08 17.90 11.07
N LEU A 21 -29.39 19.20 10.94
CA LEU A 21 -28.69 20.10 10.02
C LEU A 21 -27.16 20.18 10.26
N PRO A 22 -26.65 20.48 11.48
CA PRO A 22 -25.21 20.51 11.73
C PRO A 22 -24.57 19.11 11.64
N THR A 23 -25.28 18.06 12.07
CA THR A 23 -24.74 16.69 12.02
C THR A 23 -24.59 16.19 10.59
N THR A 24 -25.57 16.49 9.73
CA THR A 24 -25.49 16.18 8.29
C THR A 24 -24.38 16.97 7.62
N ALA A 25 -24.18 18.24 7.98
CA ALA A 25 -23.10 19.04 7.41
C ALA A 25 -21.72 18.44 7.75
N ILE A 26 -21.50 18.11 9.04
CA ILE A 26 -20.25 17.48 9.49
C ILE A 26 -20.02 16.14 8.80
N LEU A 27 -21.05 15.29 8.70
CA LEU A 27 -20.94 14.00 8.04
C LEU A 27 -20.61 14.14 6.56
N THR A 28 -21.21 15.12 5.87
CA THR A 28 -20.88 15.44 4.48
C THR A 28 -19.44 15.89 4.32
N PHE A 29 -18.91 16.73 5.22
CA PHE A 29 -17.49 17.13 5.17
C PHE A 29 -16.54 15.95 5.38
N ILE A 30 -16.86 15.05 6.32
CA ILE A 30 -16.08 13.81 6.52
C ILE A 30 -16.11 12.97 5.24
N PHE A 31 -17.28 12.82 4.62
CA PHE A 31 -17.42 12.05 3.39
C PHE A 31 -16.61 12.65 2.22
N ILE A 32 -16.65 13.98 2.05
CA ILE A 32 -15.83 14.69 1.05
C ILE A 32 -14.34 14.49 1.31
N PHE A 33 -13.90 14.54 2.56
CA PHE A 33 -12.50 14.31 2.94
C PHE A 33 -12.03 12.89 2.58
N PHE A 34 -12.88 11.88 2.81
CA PHE A 34 -12.57 10.50 2.42
C PHE A 34 -12.57 10.32 0.90
N ILE A 35 -13.47 10.96 0.14
CA ILE A 35 -13.43 10.93 -1.33
C ILE A 35 -12.12 11.54 -1.85
N MET A 36 -11.69 12.68 -1.30
CA MET A 36 -10.42 13.31 -1.66
C MET A 36 -9.20 12.44 -1.32
N THR A 37 -9.31 11.57 -0.32
CA THR A 37 -8.22 10.69 0.15
C THR A 37 -8.32 9.26 -0.40
N GLY A 38 -9.39 8.91 -1.13
CA GLY A 38 -9.71 7.54 -1.55
C GLY A 38 -8.61 6.87 -2.38
N ASP A 39 -7.91 7.63 -3.22
CA ASP A 39 -6.79 7.12 -4.01
C ASP A 39 -5.60 6.69 -3.15
N ALA A 40 -5.40 7.31 -1.99
CA ALA A 40 -4.27 6.98 -1.12
C ALA A 40 -4.41 5.55 -0.56
N ILE A 41 -5.62 5.14 -0.17
CA ILE A 41 -5.87 3.83 0.46
C ILE A 41 -5.57 2.68 -0.51
N PHE A 42 -5.98 2.81 -1.78
CA PHE A 42 -5.66 1.83 -2.82
C PHE A 42 -4.15 1.75 -3.10
N ARG A 43 -3.44 2.88 -3.02
CA ARG A 43 -1.99 2.95 -3.25
C ARG A 43 -1.18 2.27 -2.15
N TYR A 44 -1.62 2.32 -0.89
CA TYR A 44 -0.93 1.70 0.24
C TYR A 44 -1.35 0.25 0.49
N GLY A 45 -2.60 -0.13 0.18
CA GLY A 45 -3.11 -1.49 0.41
C GLY A 45 -2.49 -2.54 -0.50
N SER A 46 -2.05 -2.17 -1.71
CA SER A 46 -1.58 -3.10 -2.74
C SER A 46 -0.28 -3.85 -2.41
N VAL A 47 0.64 -3.25 -1.64
CA VAL A 47 1.87 -3.96 -1.18
C VAL A 47 1.49 -5.14 -0.29
N TYR A 48 0.44 -4.99 0.51
CA TYR A 48 -0.05 -6.04 1.42
C TYR A 48 -0.66 -7.23 0.66
N VAL A 49 -1.12 -7.01 -0.59
CA VAL A 49 -1.82 -8.04 -1.37
C VAL A 49 -0.85 -9.08 -1.95
N GLN A 50 0.46 -8.80 -2.04
CA GLN A 50 1.40 -9.67 -2.75
C GLN A 50 2.68 -10.03 -1.94
N PRO A 51 2.53 -10.68 -0.77
CA PRO A 51 3.67 -11.10 0.06
C PRO A 51 4.61 -12.07 -0.65
N SER A 52 4.07 -12.99 -1.47
CA SER A 52 4.86 -14.00 -2.18
C SER A 52 5.82 -13.38 -3.20
N LEU A 53 5.35 -12.41 -4.00
CA LEU A 53 6.17 -11.69 -4.98
C LEU A 53 7.38 -11.02 -4.31
N VAL A 54 7.17 -10.38 -3.15
CA VAL A 54 8.24 -9.69 -2.43
C VAL A 54 9.18 -10.69 -1.75
N ASN A 55 8.65 -11.72 -1.08
CA ASN A 55 9.47 -12.72 -0.39
C ASN A 55 10.40 -13.46 -1.35
N ASN A 56 9.88 -13.91 -2.49
CA ASN A 56 10.68 -14.57 -3.53
C ASN A 56 11.77 -13.63 -4.09
N ALA A 57 11.46 -12.34 -4.29
CA ALA A 57 12.46 -11.36 -4.73
C ALA A 57 13.56 -11.14 -3.67
N ILE A 58 13.22 -11.18 -2.39
CA ILE A 58 14.18 -11.10 -1.28
C ILE A 58 15.05 -12.36 -1.25
N GLU A 59 14.48 -13.54 -1.46
CA GLU A 59 15.25 -14.80 -1.55
C GLU A 59 16.26 -14.76 -2.69
N ILE A 60 15.83 -14.36 -3.90
CA ILE A 60 16.73 -14.16 -5.04
C ILE A 60 17.85 -13.15 -4.71
N ALA A 61 17.52 -12.08 -3.98
CA ALA A 61 18.49 -11.08 -3.58
C ALA A 61 19.49 -11.59 -2.51
N LYS A 62 19.07 -12.49 -1.63
CA LYS A 62 19.93 -13.08 -0.58
C LYS A 62 21.01 -13.99 -1.16
N GLU A 63 20.75 -14.61 -2.30
CA GLU A 63 21.70 -15.51 -2.98
C GLU A 63 22.72 -14.75 -3.85
N ASN A 64 22.59 -13.43 -4.01
CA ASN A 64 23.48 -12.65 -4.86
C ASN A 64 24.76 -12.23 -4.12
N ASP A 65 25.92 -12.65 -4.66
CA ASP A 65 27.23 -12.38 -4.06
C ASP A 65 27.50 -10.88 -3.82
N LEU A 66 27.10 -9.99 -4.76
CA LEU A 66 27.29 -8.55 -4.60
C LEU A 66 26.40 -7.97 -3.49
N VAL A 67 25.21 -8.54 -3.29
CA VAL A 67 24.34 -8.15 -2.18
C VAL A 67 24.96 -8.55 -0.85
N ILE A 68 25.46 -9.78 -0.75
CA ILE A 68 26.18 -10.27 0.44
C ILE A 68 27.43 -9.44 0.69
N GLU A 69 28.20 -9.08 -0.34
CA GLU A 69 29.42 -8.27 -0.20
C GLU A 69 29.10 -6.85 0.31
N LYS A 70 28.13 -6.16 -0.30
CA LYS A 70 27.86 -4.73 -0.02
C LYS A 70 26.98 -4.53 1.21
N LEU A 71 25.97 -5.37 1.36
CA LEU A 71 24.97 -5.27 2.44
C LEU A 71 25.16 -6.33 3.53
N GLY A 72 25.80 -7.45 3.26
CA GLY A 72 25.82 -8.58 4.19
C GLY A 72 24.49 -9.33 4.19
N GLU A 73 24.22 -10.04 5.26
CA GLU A 73 22.98 -10.81 5.40
C GLU A 73 21.76 -9.89 5.56
N LEU A 74 20.71 -10.14 4.78
CA LEU A 74 19.46 -9.38 4.84
C LEU A 74 18.60 -9.84 6.02
N SER A 75 18.04 -8.89 6.78
CA SER A 75 17.23 -9.18 7.96
C SER A 75 15.94 -9.94 7.60
N PRO A 76 15.60 -11.04 8.29
CA PRO A 76 14.39 -11.82 7.98
C PRO A 76 13.07 -11.17 8.43
N HIS A 77 13.11 -10.19 9.34
CA HIS A 77 11.93 -9.80 10.16
C HIS A 77 11.29 -8.46 9.79
N ASP A 78 11.71 -7.82 8.69
CA ASP A 78 11.30 -6.43 8.36
C ASP A 78 10.03 -6.34 7.47
N PHE A 79 9.17 -7.35 7.48
CA PHE A 79 7.90 -7.37 6.70
C PHE A 79 6.98 -6.18 7.05
N PHE A 80 7.00 -5.70 8.30
CA PHE A 80 6.23 -4.51 8.70
C PHE A 80 6.75 -3.18 8.10
N ARG A 81 7.91 -3.18 7.42
CA ARG A 81 8.42 -2.00 6.65
C ARG A 81 7.91 -1.94 5.21
N LEU A 82 7.13 -2.92 4.76
CA LEU A 82 6.42 -2.90 3.48
C LEU A 82 5.52 -1.65 3.32
N LEU A 83 5.17 -1.00 4.44
CA LEU A 83 4.40 0.25 4.49
C LEU A 83 5.11 1.46 3.87
N GLU A 84 6.45 1.44 3.74
CA GLU A 84 7.21 2.50 3.05
C GLU A 84 7.33 2.27 1.54
N GLY A 85 6.67 1.22 1.04
CA GLY A 85 6.74 0.82 -0.35
C GLY A 85 5.82 1.59 -1.27
N GLU A 86 6.26 1.75 -2.52
CA GLU A 86 5.44 2.32 -3.59
C GLU A 86 5.07 1.20 -4.54
N VAL A 87 3.79 1.06 -4.84
CA VAL A 87 3.27 0.12 -5.85
C VAL A 87 2.70 0.91 -6.99
N GLN A 88 3.16 0.58 -8.18
CA GLN A 88 2.62 1.09 -9.43
C GLN A 88 2.19 -0.10 -10.27
N TYR A 89 0.91 -0.11 -10.66
CA TYR A 89 0.41 -1.06 -11.65
C TYR A 89 0.79 -0.53 -13.04
N LEU A 90 1.36 -1.41 -13.86
CA LEU A 90 1.77 -1.09 -15.23
C LEU A 90 0.58 -1.37 -16.14
N ASP A 91 -0.07 -0.31 -16.63
CA ASP A 91 -1.23 -0.39 -17.51
C ASP A 91 -0.82 -1.09 -18.82
N HIS A 92 -1.24 -2.35 -18.98
CA HIS A 92 -1.47 -3.13 -20.21
C HIS A 92 -1.24 -4.64 -20.05
N ASN A 93 -0.54 -5.09 -19.00
CA ASN A 93 -0.02 -6.47 -19.00
C ASN A 93 -0.02 -7.17 -17.61
N ASN A 94 -0.86 -6.72 -16.68
CA ASN A 94 -0.81 -7.16 -15.26
C ASN A 94 0.61 -7.03 -14.66
N GLY A 95 1.34 -6.01 -15.09
CA GLY A 95 2.65 -5.70 -14.56
C GLY A 95 2.52 -4.95 -13.24
N ILE A 96 3.45 -5.19 -12.33
CA ILE A 96 3.54 -4.48 -11.07
C ILE A 96 4.99 -4.05 -10.84
N ALA A 97 5.15 -2.79 -10.48
CA ALA A 97 6.40 -2.23 -9.99
C ALA A 97 6.26 -1.96 -8.50
N ILE A 98 7.10 -2.60 -7.69
CA ILE A 98 7.10 -2.46 -6.24
C ILE A 98 8.47 -1.96 -5.79
N THR A 99 8.49 -0.91 -4.98
CA THR A 99 9.66 -0.53 -4.21
C THR A 99 9.45 -0.94 -2.76
N VAL A 100 10.40 -1.66 -2.15
CA VAL A 100 10.35 -2.07 -0.74
C VAL A 100 11.60 -1.59 -0.01
N GLY A 101 11.45 -1.09 1.21
CA GLY A 101 12.59 -0.81 2.08
C GLY A 101 13.16 -2.08 2.69
N ILE A 102 14.45 -2.34 2.52
CA ILE A 102 15.15 -3.49 3.10
C ILE A 102 16.30 -3.05 4.01
N ARG A 103 16.70 -3.94 4.92
CA ARG A 103 17.80 -3.69 5.85
C ARG A 103 18.68 -4.93 6.01
N SER A 104 19.98 -4.69 6.13
CA SER A 104 20.95 -5.69 6.57
C SER A 104 20.86 -5.94 8.08
N ILE A 105 21.27 -7.11 8.54
CA ILE A 105 21.52 -7.38 9.96
C ILE A 105 22.44 -6.34 10.61
N ASN A 106 23.37 -5.78 9.83
CA ASN A 106 24.30 -4.73 10.25
C ASN A 106 23.67 -3.32 10.26
N GLY A 107 22.36 -3.20 10.05
CA GLY A 107 21.62 -1.93 10.13
C GLY A 107 21.67 -1.06 8.87
N LYS A 108 22.41 -1.45 7.83
CA LYS A 108 22.47 -0.74 6.53
C LYS A 108 21.09 -0.75 5.86
N LYS A 109 20.62 0.42 5.42
CA LYS A 109 19.31 0.59 4.76
C LYS A 109 19.48 0.61 3.24
N ALA A 110 18.64 -0.12 2.53
CA ALA A 110 18.55 -0.08 1.08
C ALA A 110 17.08 -0.14 0.62
N LYS A 111 16.86 0.05 -0.68
CA LYS A 111 15.56 -0.15 -1.31
C LYS A 111 15.67 -1.26 -2.34
N LEU A 112 14.74 -2.19 -2.32
CA LEU A 112 14.56 -3.23 -3.32
C LEU A 112 13.50 -2.75 -4.31
N ASP A 113 13.86 -2.61 -5.58
CA ASP A 113 12.92 -2.30 -6.66
C ASP A 113 12.68 -3.58 -7.46
N ILE A 114 11.40 -3.90 -7.67
CA ILE A 114 10.92 -5.10 -8.31
C ILE A 114 10.02 -4.66 -9.45
N ILE A 115 10.23 -5.22 -10.65
CA ILE A 115 9.27 -5.17 -11.75
C ILE A 115 8.97 -6.61 -12.14
N ALA A 116 7.70 -6.99 -12.06
CA ALA A 116 7.24 -8.32 -12.40
C ALA A 116 5.93 -8.27 -13.16
N TYR A 117 5.69 -9.29 -13.97
CA TYR A 117 4.44 -9.49 -14.69
C TYR A 117 3.80 -10.78 -14.21
N GLN A 118 2.48 -10.75 -14.04
CA GLN A 118 1.76 -11.94 -13.63
C GLN A 118 1.74 -12.97 -14.77
N ASN A 119 2.17 -14.19 -14.48
CA ASN A 119 2.12 -15.33 -15.40
C ASN A 119 1.33 -16.48 -14.76
N GLY A 120 0.01 -16.45 -14.93
CA GLY A 120 -0.89 -17.39 -14.26
C GLY A 120 -0.94 -17.17 -12.75
N GLN A 121 -0.46 -18.16 -11.97
CA GLN A 121 -0.36 -18.09 -10.51
C GLN A 121 1.00 -17.58 -10.03
N ASP A 122 1.99 -17.54 -10.91
CA ASP A 122 3.36 -17.15 -10.61
C ASP A 122 3.68 -15.74 -11.12
N TRP A 123 4.83 -15.24 -10.68
CA TRP A 123 5.35 -13.93 -11.09
C TRP A 123 6.60 -14.09 -11.92
N GLU A 124 6.59 -13.49 -13.10
CA GLU A 124 7.77 -13.39 -13.94
C GLU A 124 8.51 -12.09 -13.66
N TYR A 125 9.69 -12.20 -13.07
CA TYR A 125 10.54 -11.04 -12.77
C TYR A 125 11.23 -10.54 -14.03
N GLN A 126 11.02 -9.25 -14.33
CA GLN A 126 11.77 -8.53 -15.37
C GLN A 126 12.92 -7.73 -14.77
N LYS A 127 12.75 -7.24 -13.54
CA LYS A 127 13.78 -6.46 -12.86
C LYS A 127 13.78 -6.69 -11.36
N ILE A 128 14.96 -6.93 -10.81
CA ILE A 128 15.23 -6.91 -9.37
C ILE A 128 16.52 -6.11 -9.16
N THR A 129 16.40 -4.97 -8.48
CA THR A 129 17.55 -4.10 -8.19
C THR A 129 17.54 -3.62 -6.76
N ILE A 130 18.71 -3.54 -6.14
CA ILE A 130 18.88 -2.94 -4.81
C ILE A 130 19.56 -1.59 -4.94
N ARG A 131 18.94 -0.54 -4.40
CA ARG A 131 19.48 0.82 -4.30
C ARG A 131 19.93 1.12 -2.89
N ILE A 132 21.21 1.39 -2.73
CA ILE A 132 21.81 1.88 -1.48
C ILE A 132 21.92 3.39 -1.60
N LYS A 133 21.33 4.15 -0.68
CA LYS A 133 21.35 5.62 -0.73
C LYS A 133 22.47 6.26 0.08
N LYS A 134 22.92 5.59 1.14
CA LYS A 134 23.93 6.08 2.08
C LYS A 134 24.82 4.93 2.54
N PRO A 135 26.12 5.15 2.80
CA PRO A 135 26.84 6.42 2.66
C PRO A 135 27.14 6.82 1.20
N ILE A 136 27.32 5.85 0.30
CA ILE A 136 27.55 6.06 -1.13
C ILE A 136 26.32 5.58 -1.89
N LYS A 137 25.92 6.31 -2.94
CA LYS A 137 24.81 5.91 -3.79
C LYS A 137 25.27 4.78 -4.71
N GLU A 138 24.70 3.60 -4.53
CA GLU A 138 25.05 2.41 -5.29
C GLU A 138 23.77 1.69 -5.75
N THR A 139 23.84 1.02 -6.89
CA THR A 139 22.74 0.20 -7.39
C THR A 139 23.27 -1.15 -7.83
N ILE A 140 22.80 -2.19 -7.16
CA ILE A 140 23.16 -3.58 -7.44
C ILE A 140 22.05 -4.15 -8.33
N LYS A 141 22.42 -4.58 -9.53
CA LYS A 141 21.51 -5.26 -10.45
C LYS A 141 21.57 -6.76 -10.18
N ILE A 142 20.46 -7.32 -9.74
CA ILE A 142 20.36 -8.75 -9.42
C ILE A 142 19.76 -9.49 -10.62
N LEU A 143 18.73 -8.92 -11.22
CA LEU A 143 18.06 -9.46 -12.40
C LEU A 143 17.58 -8.30 -13.29
N GLU A 144 17.81 -8.41 -14.60
CA GLU A 144 17.28 -7.51 -15.63
C GLU A 144 17.11 -8.34 -16.92
N ARG A 145 15.87 -8.47 -17.42
CA ARG A 145 15.51 -9.19 -18.66
C ARG A 145 14.92 -8.22 -19.68
#